data_AF-A0A965D1F8-F1
#
_entry.id   AF-A0A965D1F8-F1
#
_cell.length_a   1.000
_cell.length_b   1.000
_cell.length_c   1.000
_cell.angle_alpha   90.00
_cell.angle_beta   90.00
_cell.angle_gamma   90.00
#
_symmetry.space_group_name_H-M   'P 1'
#
loop_
_entity.id
_entity.type
_entity.pdbx_description
1 polymer ?
#
loop_
_entity_poly.entity_id
_entity_poly.type
_entity_poly.pdbx_seq_one_letter_code
_entity_poly.pdbx_strand_id
1 'polypeptide(L)' 'MRVGILCLMQESNTFLNRKTEFHHFEEDLFLEGNEIREKMVDSHHEVGGFLEGLDAAGFDAVPIFAA' A
#
# COMPACT_ATOMS: atom_id res chain seq x y z
N MET A 1 -20.03 -5.50 3.01
CA MET A 1 -19.53 -4.99 1.70
C MET A 1 -18.03 -5.20 1.68
N ARG A 2 -17.45 -5.57 0.53
CA ARG A 2 -16.01 -5.83 0.41
C ARG A 2 -15.34 -4.67 -0.31
N VAL A 3 -14.18 -4.23 0.17
CA VAL A 3 -13.45 -3.07 -0.37
C VAL A 3 -12.03 -3.50 -0.71
N GLY A 4 -11.66 -3.43 -1.99
CA GLY A 4 -10.31 -3.71 -2.45
C GLY A 4 -9.35 -2.58 -2.07
N ILE A 5 -8.18 -2.92 -1.53
CA ILE A 5 -7.13 -1.95 -1.18
C ILE A 5 -5.92 -2.15 -2.10
N LEU A 6 -5.54 -1.05 -2.75
CA LEU A 6 -4.38 -0.91 -3.63
C LEU A 6 -3.63 0.39 -3.28
N CYS A 7 -2.31 0.30 -3.16
CA CYS A 7 -1.43 1.44 -2.95
C CYS A 7 -0.28 1.41 -3.98
N LEU A 8 0.02 2.56 -4.56
CA LEU A 8 1.19 2.78 -5.39
C LEU A 8 1.79 4.15 -5.01
N MET A 9 2.91 4.14 -4.31
CA MET A 9 3.59 5.33 -3.83
C MET A 9 4.86 5.57 -4.65
N GLN A 10 4.72 6.42 -5.67
CA GLN A 10 5.84 6.80 -6.52
C GLN A 10 5.73 8.27 -6.90
N GLU A 11 6.75 9.05 -6.54
CA GLU A 11 6.87 10.45 -6.96
C GLU A 11 7.95 10.59 -8.03
N SER A 12 7.56 10.95 -9.26
CA SER A 12 8.49 11.10 -10.37
C SER A 12 9.26 12.43 -10.30
N ASN A 13 10.51 12.42 -10.76
CA ASN A 13 11.32 13.64 -10.89
C ASN A 13 11.85 13.77 -12.33
N THR A 14 11.39 14.81 -13.04
CA THR A 14 11.71 15.04 -14.46
C THR A 14 13.15 15.47 -14.73
N PHE A 15 13.90 15.85 -13.69
CA PHE A 15 15.32 16.23 -13.80
C PHE A 15 16.27 15.04 -13.62
N LEU A 16 15.78 13.91 -13.10
CA LEU A 16 16.59 12.69 -13.00
C LEU A 16 16.70 12.02 -14.37
N ASN A 17 17.91 11.60 -14.71
CA ASN A 17 18.20 10.89 -15.98
C ASN A 17 17.98 9.37 -15.88
N ARG A 18 17.38 8.89 -14.78
CA ARG A 18 17.08 7.48 -14.52
C ARG A 18 15.58 7.30 -14.27
N LYS A 19 15.07 6.14 -14.62
CA LYS A 19 13.68 5.76 -14.38
C LYS A 19 13.58 4.91 -13.12
N THR A 20 12.44 4.99 -12.44
CA THR A 20 12.08 3.98 -11.44
C THR A 20 11.80 2.66 -12.15
N GLU A 21 12.58 1.65 -11.80
CA GLU A 21 12.44 0.25 -12.20
C GLU A 21 11.78 -0.59 -11.10
N PHE A 22 11.29 -1.77 -11.45
CA PHE A 22 10.55 -2.67 -10.55
C PHE A 22 11.31 -3.02 -9.27
N HIS A 23 12.62 -3.29 -9.36
CA HIS A 23 13.43 -3.66 -8.18
C HIS A 23 13.46 -2.56 -7.11
N HIS A 24 13.24 -1.30 -7.46
CA HIS A 24 13.22 -0.24 -6.45
C HIS A 24 12.01 -0.36 -5.51
N PHE A 25 10.90 -0.94 -6.00
CA PHE A 25 9.77 -1.28 -5.15
C PHE A 25 10.08 -2.51 -4.29
N GLU A 26 10.71 -3.54 -4.88
CA GLU A 26 11.14 -4.72 -4.12
C GLU A 26 12.12 -4.38 -2.99
N GLU A 27 12.97 -3.37 -3.19
CA GLU A 27 13.95 -2.88 -2.20
C GLU A 27 13.35 -1.99 -1.09
N ASP A 28 12.22 -1.34 -1.35
CA ASP A 28 11.57 -0.42 -0.39
C ASP A 28 10.33 -1.06 0.24
N LEU A 29 9.28 -1.22 -0.55
CA LEU A 29 8.02 -1.82 -0.16
C LEU A 29 7.37 -2.52 -1.35
N PHE A 30 7.18 -3.83 -1.21
CA PHE A 30 6.42 -4.63 -2.17
C PHE A 30 5.64 -5.70 -1.39
N LEU A 31 4.34 -5.46 -1.20
CA LEU A 31 3.47 -6.33 -0.40
C LEU A 31 2.27 -6.79 -1.21
N GLU A 32 1.90 -8.05 -1.03
CA GLU A 32 0.73 -8.64 -1.68
C GLU A 32 -0.22 -9.23 -0.65
N GLY A 33 -1.53 -9.08 -0.91
CA GLY A 33 -2.56 -9.68 -0.08
C GLY A 33 -2.41 -9.35 1.41
N ASN A 34 -2.54 -10.37 2.26
CA ASN A 34 -2.61 -10.18 3.72
C ASN A 34 -1.33 -9.57 4.33
N GLU A 35 -0.19 -9.63 3.65
CA GLU A 35 1.06 -8.99 4.10
C GLU A 35 0.87 -7.48 4.30
N ILE A 36 -0.01 -6.86 3.51
CA ILE A 36 -0.37 -5.44 3.63
C ILE A 36 -0.97 -5.18 5.01
N ARG A 37 -1.93 -6.01 5.46
CA ARG A 37 -2.55 -5.82 6.78
C ARG A 37 -1.54 -6.08 7.89
N GLU A 38 -0.74 -7.13 7.79
CA GLU A 38 0.25 -7.49 8.80
C GLU A 38 1.32 -6.41 9.02
N LYS A 39 1.77 -5.74 7.94
CA LYS A 39 2.82 -4.72 8.02
C LYS A 39 2.31 -3.29 8.16
N MET A 40 1.09 -2.99 7.72
CA MET A 40 0.59 -1.60 7.66
C MET A 40 -0.44 -1.23 8.72
N VAL A 41 -1.11 -2.19 9.37
CA VAL A 41 -2.22 -1.87 10.30
C VAL A 41 -1.80 -0.94 11.45
N ASP A 42 -0.59 -1.13 11.97
CA ASP A 42 -0.03 -0.31 13.06
C ASP A 42 0.93 0.78 12.56
N SER A 43 1.00 0.98 11.24
CA SER A 43 1.83 2.03 10.64
C SER A 43 1.11 3.37 10.65
N HIS A 44 1.88 4.47 10.64
CA HIS A 44 1.34 5.82 10.41
C HIS A 44 1.12 6.13 8.91
N HIS A 45 1.07 5.10 8.07
CA HIS A 45 0.85 5.22 6.63
C HIS A 45 -0.65 5.33 6.32
N GLU A 46 -1.00 5.94 5.18
CA GLU A 46 -2.39 6.13 4.75
C GLU A 46 -3.13 4.79 4.65
N VAL A 47 -2.45 3.73 4.20
CA VAL A 47 -2.99 2.37 4.12
C VAL A 47 -3.44 1.86 5.50
N GLY A 48 -2.67 2.12 6.55
CA GLY A 48 -3.05 1.77 7.92
C GLY A 48 -4.34 2.48 8.34
N GLY A 49 -4.42 3.79 8.09
CA GLY A 49 -5.63 4.57 8.36
C GLY A 49 -6.86 4.11 7.57
N PHE A 50 -6.69 3.69 6.30
CA PHE A 50 -7.78 3.10 5.52
C PHE A 50 -8.28 1.78 6.11
N LEU A 51 -7.36 0.90 6.53
CA LEU A 51 -7.72 -0.37 7.15
C LEU A 51 -8.48 -0.14 8.47
N GLU A 52 -7.99 0.76 9.32
CA GLU A 52 -8.66 1.14 10.57
C GLU A 52 -10.07 1.70 10.31
N GLY A 53 -10.21 2.61 9.34
CA GLY A 53 -11.49 3.20 8.98
C GLY A 53 -12.49 2.18 8.44
N LEU A 54 -12.04 1.22 7.64
CA LEU A 54 -12.91 0.13 7.14
C LEU A 54 -13.36 -0.81 8.25
N ASP A 55 -12.46 -1.16 9.17
CA ASP A 55 -12.78 -2.00 10.33
C ASP A 55 -13.82 -1.29 11.22
N ALA A 56 -13.63 -0.01 11.51
CA ALA A 56 -14.57 0.80 12.28
C ALA A 56 -15.96 0.93 11.61
N ALA A 57 -16.01 0.95 10.28
CA ALA A 57 -17.24 0.98 9.51
C ALA A 57 -17.91 -0.40 9.32
N GLY A 58 -17.28 -1.49 9.77
CA GLY A 58 -17.79 -2.86 9.60
C GLY A 58 -17.70 -3.39 8.17
N PHE A 59 -16.74 -2.90 7.37
CA PHE A 59 -16.48 -3.39 6.01
C PHE A 59 -15.36 -4.43 5.99
N ASP A 60 -15.44 -5.35 5.02
CA ASP A 60 -14.40 -6.36 4.79
C ASP A 60 -13.34 -5.79 3.84
N ALA A 61 -12.20 -5.39 4.40
CA ALA A 61 -11.06 -4.96 3.61
C ALA A 61 -10.41 -6.16 2.92
N VAL A 62 -10.23 -6.06 1.60
CA VAL A 62 -9.58 -7.06 0.76
C VAL A 62 -8.27 -6.45 0.26
N PRO A 63 -7.13 -6.71 0.93
CA PRO A 63 -5.86 -6.18 0.49
C PRO A 63 -5.41 -6.90 -0.78
N ILE A 64 -4.89 -6.15 -1.76
CA ILE A 64 -4.47 -6.68 -3.05
C ILE A 64 -2.99 -6.44 -3.25
N PHE A 65 -2.56 -5.18 -3.23
CA PHE A 65 -1.18 -4.80 -3.52
C PHE A 65 -0.80 -3.46 -2.86
N ALA A 66 0.43 -3.34 -2.38
CA ALA A 66 1.01 -2.08 -1.94
C ALA A 66 2.49 -2.01 -2.33
N ALA A 67 2.84 -0.95 -3.05
CA ALA A 67 4.20 -0.54 -3.36
C ALA A 67 4.29 0.99 -3.45
#